data_AF-A0A8S8YU64-F1
#
_entry.id   AF-A0A8S8YU64-F1
#
_cell.length_a   1.000
_cell.length_b   1.000
_cell.length_c   1.000
_cell.angle_alpha   90.00
_cell.angle_beta   90.00
_cell.angle_gamma   90.00
#
_symmetry.space_group_name_H-M   'P 1'
#
loop_
_entity.id
_entity.type
_entity.pdbx_description
1 polymer ?
#
loop_
_entity_poly.entity_id
_entity_poly.type
_entity_poly.pdbx_seq_one_letter_code
_entity_poly.pdbx_strand_id
1 'polypeptide(L)'
;MNEKETNLSGTFRMCGRRAWSSEHVIDEIRILWERFNNAINHSHTIESLSEVPSPVRGIYSERSETVDLGSLHNALIAVGGEGWHPMVPMRVSIMEMIAHHD
;
A
#
# COMPACT_ATOMS: atom_id res chain seq x y z
N MET A 1 -17.38 29.26 -12.30
CA MET A 1 -16.03 28.82 -12.69
C MET A 1 -16.23 27.67 -13.66
N ASN A 2 -15.85 27.82 -14.94
CA ASN A 2 -16.16 26.84 -15.99
C ASN A 2 -15.33 25.56 -15.75
N GLU A 3 -15.98 24.46 -15.37
CA GLU A 3 -15.39 23.13 -15.45
C GLU A 3 -15.25 22.79 -16.95
N LYS A 4 -14.02 22.86 -17.46
CA LYS A 4 -13.72 22.29 -18.78
C LYS A 4 -13.83 20.78 -18.64
N GLU A 5 -14.87 20.18 -19.20
CA GLU A 5 -14.97 18.73 -19.34
C GLU A 5 -13.77 18.21 -20.15
N THR A 6 -12.78 17.67 -19.46
CA THR A 6 -11.68 16.94 -20.09
C THR A 6 -12.18 15.55 -20.46
N ASN A 7 -12.51 15.34 -21.75
CA ASN A 7 -12.85 14.04 -22.31
C ASN A 7 -11.59 13.14 -22.36
N LEU A 8 -11.23 12.56 -21.21
CA LEU A 8 -10.17 11.56 -21.10
C LEU A 8 -10.73 10.19 -21.49
N SER A 9 -10.25 9.65 -22.61
CA SER A 9 -10.63 8.33 -23.12
C SER A 9 -9.39 7.48 -23.37
N GLY A 10 -9.42 6.21 -22.95
CA GLY A 10 -8.32 5.27 -23.09
C GLY A 10 -8.32 4.19 -22.00
N THR A 11 -7.45 3.19 -22.16
CA THR A 11 -7.21 2.17 -21.13
C THR A 11 -6.12 2.64 -20.19
N PHE A 12 -6.46 2.85 -18.92
CA PHE A 12 -5.50 3.25 -17.88
C PHE A 12 -5.23 2.07 -16.94
N ARG A 13 -3.96 1.76 -16.68
CA ARG A 13 -3.60 0.78 -15.64
C ARG A 13 -3.68 1.47 -14.29
N MET A 14 -4.53 0.99 -13.40
CA MET A 14 -4.81 1.61 -12.09
C MET A 14 -3.85 1.19 -10.98
N CYS A 15 -2.96 0.22 -11.19
CA CYS A 15 -2.01 -0.23 -10.18
C CYS A 15 -0.71 -0.73 -10.82
N GLY A 16 0.42 -0.41 -10.18
CA GLY A 16 1.76 -0.67 -10.72
C GLY A 16 2.92 -0.63 -9.72
N ARG A 17 2.65 -0.35 -8.44
CA ARG A 17 3.57 -0.71 -7.36
C ARG A 17 3.27 -2.18 -7.05
N ARG A 18 4.20 -3.08 -7.34
CA ARG A 18 4.15 -4.55 -7.17
C ARG A 18 2.98 -5.06 -6.31
N ALA A 19 2.14 -5.93 -6.88
CA ALA A 19 1.09 -6.59 -6.11
C ALA A 19 1.70 -7.36 -4.93
N TRP A 20 1.05 -7.30 -3.78
CA TRP A 20 1.40 -8.17 -2.66
C TRP A 20 0.97 -9.58 -3.02
N SER A 21 1.87 -10.55 -2.83
CA SER A 21 1.46 -11.95 -2.87
C SER A 21 0.66 -12.27 -1.61
N SER A 22 -0.19 -13.29 -1.67
CA SER A 22 -1.00 -13.72 -0.53
C SER A 22 -0.14 -14.01 0.70
N GLU A 23 1.05 -14.57 0.51
CA GLU A 23 2.02 -14.87 1.57
C GLU A 23 2.53 -13.59 2.24
N HIS A 24 2.85 -12.55 1.44
CA HIS A 24 3.27 -11.26 1.98
C HIS A 24 2.16 -10.58 2.78
N VAL A 25 0.90 -10.71 2.35
CA VAL A 25 -0.25 -10.18 3.09
C VAL A 25 -0.40 -10.88 4.44
N ILE A 26 -0.39 -12.21 4.44
CA ILE A 26 -0.56 -13.03 5.65
C ILE A 26 0.56 -12.73 6.66
N ASP A 27 1.82 -12.71 6.22
CA ASP A 27 2.91 -12.42 7.12
C ASP A 27 2.85 -10.99 7.69
N GLU A 28 2.36 -10.03 6.92
CA GLU A 28 2.20 -8.67 7.42
C GLU A 28 1.11 -8.58 8.47
N ILE A 29 -0.04 -9.22 8.23
CA ILE A 29 -1.11 -9.35 9.22
C ILE A 29 -0.54 -9.96 10.51
N ARG A 30 0.22 -11.06 10.41
CA ARG A 30 0.84 -11.71 11.57
C ARG A 30 1.70 -10.75 12.39
N ILE A 31 2.59 -10.01 11.72
CA ILE A 31 3.54 -9.10 12.40
C ILE A 31 2.82 -7.91 13.03
N LEU A 32 1.85 -7.32 12.32
CA LEU A 32 1.07 -6.20 12.86
C LEU A 32 0.21 -6.64 14.04
N TRP A 33 -0.39 -7.83 13.97
CA TRP A 33 -1.16 -8.42 15.06
C TRP A 33 -0.32 -8.71 16.30
N GLU A 34 0.87 -9.31 16.12
CA GLU A 34 1.79 -9.57 17.22
C GLU A 34 2.24 -8.28 17.91
N ARG A 35 2.54 -7.23 17.13
CA ARG A 35 2.88 -5.91 17.67
C ARG A 35 1.74 -5.28 18.45
N PHE A 36 0.52 -5.37 17.92
CA PHE A 36 -0.67 -4.90 18.61
C PHE A 36 -0.84 -5.61 19.96
N ASN A 37 -0.76 -6.94 19.99
CA ASN A 37 -0.85 -7.71 21.23
C ASN A 37 0.28 -7.41 22.21
N ASN A 38 1.52 -7.24 21.73
CA ASN A 38 2.64 -6.89 22.59
C ASN A 38 2.47 -5.51 23.22
N ALA A 39 1.86 -4.56 22.50
CA ALA A 39 1.54 -3.24 23.03
C ALA A 39 0.45 -3.30 24.11
N ILE A 40 -0.64 -4.03 23.84
CA ILE A 40 -1.76 -4.22 24.79
C ILE A 40 -1.30 -4.96 26.06
N ASN A 41 -0.45 -5.97 25.92
CA ASN A 41 0.02 -6.80 27.04
C ASN A 41 1.33 -6.31 27.68
N HIS A 42 1.87 -5.18 27.21
CA HIS A 42 3.17 -4.64 27.65
C HIS A 42 4.32 -5.67 27.59
N SER A 43 4.33 -6.54 26.59
CA SER A 43 5.20 -7.71 26.48
C SER A 43 6.25 -7.62 25.36
N HIS A 44 6.65 -6.40 24.98
CA HIS A 44 7.69 -6.20 23.97
C HIS A 44 9.03 -6.82 24.38
N THR A 45 9.64 -7.59 23.48
CA THR A 45 11.02 -8.08 23.58
C THR A 45 11.95 -7.33 22.63
N ILE A 46 13.26 -7.48 22.81
CA ILE A 46 14.27 -6.90 21.90
C ILE A 46 14.04 -7.40 20.47
N GLU A 47 13.72 -8.68 20.30
CA GLU A 47 13.41 -9.31 19.02
C GLU A 47 12.14 -8.74 18.38
N SER A 48 11.10 -8.50 19.18
CA SER A 48 9.85 -7.89 18.68
C SER A 48 10.02 -6.45 18.17
N LEU A 49 11.08 -5.77 18.62
CA LEU A 49 11.42 -4.38 18.28
C LEU A 49 12.55 -4.27 17.24
N SER A 50 13.34 -5.32 17.03
CA SER A 50 14.57 -5.26 16.25
C SER A 50 14.37 -5.23 14.73
N GLU A 51 13.21 -5.65 14.23
CA GLU A 51 12.90 -5.60 12.80
C GLU A 51 11.56 -4.91 12.53
N VAL A 52 11.60 -3.84 11.72
CA VAL A 52 10.44 -3.43 10.91
C VAL A 52 10.63 -4.09 9.56
N PRO A 53 9.90 -5.19 9.25
CA PRO A 53 9.94 -5.74 7.92
C PRO A 53 9.52 -4.64 6.97
N SER A 54 10.39 -4.35 6.00
CA SER A 54 10.04 -3.46 4.91
C SER A 54 8.69 -3.92 4.33
N PRO A 55 7.72 -3.02 4.13
CA PRO A 55 6.50 -3.37 3.40
C PRO A 55 6.82 -3.82 1.96
N VAL A 56 8.05 -3.58 1.50
CA VAL A 56 8.62 -4.12 0.27
C VAL A 56 9.40 -5.39 0.62
N ARG A 57 8.72 -6.54 0.63
CA ARG A 57 9.35 -7.85 0.79
C ARG A 57 9.84 -8.37 -0.57
N GLY A 58 11.06 -8.92 -0.59
CA GLY A 58 11.62 -9.56 -1.77
C GLY A 58 12.29 -8.61 -2.77
N ILE A 59 13.34 -7.90 -2.34
CA ILE A 59 14.31 -7.25 -3.25
C ILE A 59 14.88 -8.28 -4.27
N TYR A 60 14.71 -9.57 -4.00
CA TYR A 60 15.21 -10.69 -4.78
C TYR A 60 14.18 -11.49 -5.58
N SER A 61 12.87 -11.25 -5.44
CA SER A 61 11.89 -11.98 -6.25
C SER A 61 11.68 -11.27 -7.58
N GLU A 62 11.97 -12.00 -8.66
CA GLU A 62 11.87 -11.70 -10.10
C GLU A 62 11.33 -10.33 -10.47
N ARG A 63 12.06 -9.66 -11.36
CA ARG A 63 11.78 -8.36 -11.96
C ARG A 63 10.35 -8.32 -12.53
N SER A 64 9.37 -8.08 -11.65
CA SER A 64 8.00 -7.79 -12.04
C SER A 64 8.10 -6.52 -12.87
N GLU A 65 7.75 -6.61 -14.15
CA GLU A 65 7.76 -5.48 -15.06
C GLU A 65 6.99 -4.35 -14.40
N THR A 66 7.72 -3.33 -13.96
CA THR A 66 7.14 -2.13 -13.36
C THR A 66 6.20 -1.55 -14.39
N VAL A 67 4.92 -1.57 -14.05
CA VAL A 67 3.86 -1.09 -14.91
C VAL A 67 4.00 0.43 -15.03
N ASP A 68 4.09 0.95 -16.26
CA ASP A 68 4.05 2.38 -16.48
C ASP A 68 2.65 2.93 -16.13
N LEU A 69 2.61 3.83 -15.16
CA LEU A 69 1.40 4.52 -14.68
C LEU A 69 1.35 5.98 -15.15
N GLY A 70 2.27 6.40 -16.03
CA GLY A 70 2.35 7.78 -16.51
C GLY A 70 1.06 8.26 -17.15
N SER A 71 0.36 7.40 -17.90
CA SER A 71 -0.93 7.74 -18.51
C SER A 71 -2.01 8.05 -17.47
N LEU A 72 -2.10 7.24 -16.40
CA LEU A 72 -3.04 7.48 -15.31
C LEU A 72 -2.67 8.75 -14.52
N HIS A 73 -1.39 8.92 -14.20
CA HIS A 73 -0.91 10.10 -13.50
C HIS A 73 -1.27 11.38 -14.25
N ASN A 74 -0.96 11.44 -15.55
CA ASN A 74 -1.23 12.61 -16.38
C ASN A 74 -2.75 12.87 -16.53
N ALA A 75 -3.56 11.81 -16.63
CA ALA A 75 -5.02 11.94 -16.66
C ALA A 75 -5.56 12.54 -15.35
N LEU A 76 -5.07 12.08 -14.20
CA LEU A 76 -5.46 12.60 -12.88
C LEU A 76 -5.03 14.06 -12.68
N ILE A 77 -3.86 14.45 -13.19
CA ILE A 77 -3.42 15.85 -13.21
C ILE A 77 -4.32 16.70 -14.12
N ALA A 78 -4.71 16.18 -15.29
CA ALA A 78 -5.52 16.92 -16.26
C ALA A 78 -6.93 17.25 -15.75
N VAL A 79 -7.50 16.43 -14.86
CA VAL A 79 -8.79 16.71 -14.19
C VAL A 79 -8.65 17.56 -12.92
N GLY A 80 -7.44 18.05 -12.62
CA GLY A 80 -7.18 18.88 -11.44
C GLY A 80 -6.94 18.13 -10.13
N GLY A 81 -6.70 16.81 -10.18
CA GLY A 81 -6.25 16.02 -9.03
C GLY A 81 -4.74 16.08 -8.81
N GLU A 82 -4.23 15.37 -7.80
CA GLU A 82 -2.81 15.37 -7.41
C GLU A 82 -1.94 14.33 -8.18
N GLY A 83 -2.50 13.71 -9.22
CA GLY A 83 -1.86 12.61 -9.94
C GLY A 83 -2.00 11.27 -9.23
N TRP A 84 -1.42 10.21 -9.80
CA TRP A 84 -1.51 8.87 -9.18
C TRP A 84 -0.63 8.76 -7.93
N HIS A 85 -1.26 8.62 -6.77
CA HIS A 85 -0.65 8.20 -5.51
C HIS A 85 -1.57 7.19 -4.79
N PRO A 86 -1.05 6.08 -4.24
CA PRO A 86 -1.84 5.22 -3.38
C PRO A 86 -2.19 5.99 -2.10
N MET A 87 -3.47 6.31 -1.90
CA MET A 87 -3.96 7.12 -0.76
C MET A 87 -3.74 6.44 0.59
N VAL A 88 -3.91 5.12 0.64
CA VAL A 88 -3.69 4.33 1.86
C VAL A 88 -2.80 3.14 1.49
N PRO A 89 -1.55 3.10 1.96
CA PRO A 89 -0.71 1.91 1.80
C PRO A 89 -1.41 0.70 2.43
N MET A 90 -1.31 -0.48 1.81
CA MET A 90 -1.93 -1.73 2.29
C MET A 90 -1.70 -1.99 3.79
N ARG A 91 -0.50 -1.69 4.29
CA ARG A 91 -0.15 -1.75 5.72
C ARG A 91 -1.11 -0.95 6.59
N VAL A 92 -1.43 0.28 6.20
CA VAL A 92 -2.31 1.18 6.96
C VAL A 92 -3.72 0.60 7.01
N SER A 93 -4.25 0.08 5.90
CA SER A 93 -5.55 -0.58 5.88
C SER A 93 -5.60 -1.81 6.80
N ILE A 94 -4.52 -2.60 6.87
CA ILE A 94 -4.43 -3.74 7.81
C ILE A 94 -4.38 -3.25 9.26
N MET A 95 -3.59 -2.21 9.54
CA MET A 95 -3.53 -1.62 10.88
C MET A 95 -4.88 -1.06 11.33
N GLU A 96 -5.59 -0.38 10.43
CA GLU A 96 -6.96 0.10 10.66
C GLU A 96 -7.90 -1.07 10.95
N MET A 97 -7.88 -2.13 10.14
CA MET A 97 -8.70 -3.33 10.37
C MET A 97 -8.43 -3.95 11.75
N ILE A 98 -7.18 -4.05 12.17
CA ILE A 98 -6.79 -4.59 13.49
C ILE A 98 -7.30 -3.67 14.61
N ALA A 99 -7.13 -2.35 14.46
CA ALA A 99 -7.53 -1.37 15.47
C ALA A 99 -9.04 -1.28 15.67
N HIS A 100 -9.85 -1.60 14.66
CA HIS A 100 -11.32 -1.63 14.75
C HIS A 100 -11.88 -2.93 15.33
N HIS A 101 -11.04 -3.89 15.73
CA HIS A 101 -11.47 -5.17 16.30
C HIS A 101 -11.67 -5.10 17.83
N ASP A 102 -11.55 -3.93 18.46
CA ASP A 102 -11.93 -3.67 19.86
C ASP A 102 -13.32 -3.00 19.95
#